data_AF-A0A561QB42-F1
#
_entry.id   AF-A0A561QB42-F1
#
_cell.length_a   1.000
_cell.length_b   1.000
_cell.length_c   1.000
_cell.angle_alpha   90.00
_cell.angle_beta   90.00
_cell.angle_gamma   90.00
#
_symmetry.space_group_name_H-M   'P 1'
#
loop_
_entity.id
_entity.type
_entity.pdbx_description
1 polymer ?
#
loop_
_entity_poly.entity_id
_entity_poly.type
_entity_poly.pdbx_seq_one_letter_code
_entity_poly.pdbx_strand_id
1 'polypeptide(L)'
;MAESNEPVDVSALAALRPGMTVADVEKAMGLMWRAPAPHKGGVIDILENTYGVNVRLDRIGKIGMIEFTSRFKQTVAGVPMGLHLDDILAIIPAMKIGEESKVRRGTRLGTMRLPEGELSARISYDKVMEIVISNPDAEYVEPTAPPYPAAAGAPGAPFADPNLKLVVMSALLRSKMLDLGTPQQLASHILDRPVDLEDEGYDLIPQALGYLLRYPLTAEQLAAVDWIQFDGGEEIYSYAWYFWGGGGSAFDIHDTSDLHRCPNLKGVSVIAMTDRFDLRTLVPLHRLEWVSINVPADHLEALLEIPSLKRAGRFAANPETNAILKKLEQRGIELR
;
A
#
# COMPACT_ATOMS: atom_id res chain seq x y z
N MET A 1 -2.87 32.02 15.00
CA MET A 1 -2.30 31.24 13.88
C MET A 1 -2.91 29.86 13.99
N ALA A 2 -3.76 29.50 13.04
CA ALA A 2 -4.46 28.22 13.07
C ALA A 2 -3.45 27.13 12.69
N GLU A 3 -3.13 26.25 13.63
CA GLU A 3 -2.47 24.98 13.33
C GLU A 3 -3.42 24.22 12.39
N SER A 4 -2.99 24.01 11.15
CA SER A 4 -3.74 23.23 10.18
C SER A 4 -3.84 21.80 10.71
N ASN A 5 -5.04 21.39 11.07
CA ASN A 5 -5.39 20.05 11.55
C ASN A 5 -5.37 19.00 10.42
N GLU A 6 -4.67 19.27 9.31
CA GLU A 6 -4.49 18.32 8.23
C GLU A 6 -3.40 17.32 8.62
N PRO A 7 -3.64 16.00 8.49
CA PRO A 7 -2.66 14.99 8.90
C PRO A 7 -1.34 15.06 8.11
N VAL A 8 -1.36 15.69 6.92
CA VAL A 8 -0.22 15.87 6.01
C VAL A 8 -0.38 17.23 5.30
N ASP A 9 0.67 18.05 5.26
CA ASP A 9 0.69 19.30 4.49
C ASP A 9 1.12 19.02 3.04
N VAL A 10 0.12 18.88 2.17
CA VAL A 10 0.30 18.54 0.75
C VAL A 10 1.08 19.62 0.00
N SER A 11 0.93 20.89 0.39
CA SER A 11 1.66 21.99 -0.24
C SER A 11 3.14 21.99 0.19
N ALA A 12 3.43 21.69 1.46
CA ALA A 12 4.79 21.49 1.93
C ALA A 12 5.45 20.27 1.26
N LEU A 13 4.72 19.17 1.06
CA LEU A 13 5.24 18.01 0.31
C LEU A 13 5.62 18.40 -1.13
N ALA A 14 4.76 19.14 -1.84
CA ALA A 14 5.04 19.61 -3.19
C ALA A 14 6.23 20.59 -3.26
N ALA A 15 6.60 21.21 -2.13
CA ALA A 15 7.71 22.14 -2.00
C ALA A 15 9.03 21.48 -1.61
N LEU A 16 9.04 20.20 -1.19
CA LEU A 16 10.27 19.49 -0.85
C LEU A 16 11.22 19.44 -2.06
N ARG A 17 12.53 19.64 -1.81
CA ARG A 17 13.59 19.64 -2.83
C ARG A 17 14.86 18.96 -2.32
N PRO A 18 15.72 18.45 -3.22
CA PRO A 18 17.06 18.05 -2.84
C PRO A 18 17.82 19.15 -2.10
N GLY A 19 18.62 18.76 -1.11
CA GLY A 19 19.35 19.66 -0.22
C GLY A 19 18.59 20.12 1.02
N MET A 20 17.26 19.96 1.06
CA MET A 20 16.46 20.16 2.28
C MET A 20 16.75 19.05 3.31
N THR A 21 16.33 19.27 4.56
CA THR A 21 16.65 18.38 5.69
C THR A 21 15.53 17.41 6.00
N VAL A 22 15.82 16.38 6.81
CA VAL A 22 14.79 15.49 7.35
C VAL A 22 13.72 16.23 8.15
N ALA A 23 14.05 17.35 8.80
CA ALA A 23 13.09 18.16 9.54
C ALA A 23 12.03 18.81 8.63
N ASP A 24 12.39 19.12 7.39
CA ASP A 24 11.45 19.63 6.40
C ASP A 24 10.45 18.53 5.98
N VAL A 25 10.94 17.29 5.84
CA VAL A 25 10.11 16.12 5.55
C VAL A 25 9.16 15.83 6.71
N GLU A 26 9.67 15.81 7.94
CA GLU A 26 8.87 15.63 9.17
C GLU A 26 7.75 16.67 9.25
N LYS A 27 8.09 17.94 9.03
CA LYS A 27 7.11 19.04 9.04
C LYS A 27 6.04 18.85 7.97
N ALA A 28 6.41 18.45 6.75
CA ALA A 28 5.46 18.24 5.66
C ALA A 28 4.55 17.02 5.91
N MET A 29 5.08 15.97 6.53
CA MET A 29 4.33 14.75 6.83
C MET A 29 3.45 14.87 8.08
N GLY A 30 3.72 15.83 8.96
CA GLY A 30 2.89 16.11 10.13
C GLY A 30 2.71 14.88 11.02
N LEU A 31 1.45 14.55 11.33
CA LEU A 31 1.10 13.43 12.21
C LEU A 31 1.42 12.06 11.62
N MET A 32 1.69 11.98 10.31
CA MET A 32 2.07 10.73 9.65
C MET A 32 3.58 10.45 9.72
N TRP A 33 4.38 11.39 10.22
CA TRP A 33 5.82 11.21 10.33
C TRP A 33 6.17 10.02 11.23
N ARG A 34 7.07 9.17 10.73
CA ARG A 34 7.77 8.15 11.51
C ARG A 34 9.22 8.16 11.04
N ALA A 35 10.16 8.13 11.99
CA ALA A 35 11.57 8.10 11.65
C ALA A 35 11.87 6.84 10.78
N PRO A 36 12.60 6.98 9.66
CA PRO A 36 12.94 5.83 8.83
C PRO A 36 13.87 4.89 9.60
N ALA A 37 13.61 3.59 9.49
CA ALA A 37 14.45 2.60 10.13
C ALA A 37 15.86 2.58 9.49
N PRO A 38 16.94 2.32 10.24
CA PRO A 38 18.30 2.39 9.72
C PRO A 38 18.54 1.51 8.49
N HIS A 39 17.92 0.32 8.44
CA HIS A 39 18.07 -0.61 7.32
C HIS A 39 17.45 -0.11 6.02
N LYS A 40 16.58 0.90 6.05
CA LYS A 40 15.99 1.50 4.83
C LYS A 40 16.96 2.42 4.06
N GLY A 41 18.17 2.67 4.58
CA GLY A 41 19.19 3.44 3.85
C GLY A 41 18.75 4.87 3.49
N GLY A 42 17.96 5.51 4.37
CA GLY A 42 17.43 6.86 4.16
C GLY A 42 16.14 6.95 3.35
N VAL A 43 15.54 5.83 2.94
CA VAL A 43 14.23 5.82 2.28
C VAL A 43 13.10 6.09 3.27
N ILE A 44 12.20 7.00 2.90
CA ILE A 44 10.99 7.39 3.62
C ILE A 44 9.82 7.20 2.65
N ASP A 45 9.06 6.11 2.84
CA ASP A 45 8.01 5.60 1.93
C ASP A 45 6.62 5.53 2.58
N ILE A 46 6.45 6.18 3.74
CA ILE A 46 5.23 6.12 4.56
C ILE A 46 3.99 6.63 3.80
N LEU A 47 4.17 7.59 2.89
CA LEU A 47 3.10 8.19 2.10
C LEU A 47 3.00 7.65 0.67
N GLU A 48 3.76 6.61 0.33
CA GLU A 48 3.79 6.02 -1.01
C GLU A 48 2.39 5.59 -1.48
N ASN A 49 1.69 4.82 -0.65
CA ASN A 49 0.40 4.23 -1.03
C ASN A 49 -0.77 5.20 -0.88
N THR A 50 -0.62 6.25 -0.07
CA THR A 50 -1.67 7.23 0.26
C THR A 50 -1.60 8.47 -0.61
N TYR A 51 -0.43 9.13 -0.67
CA TYR A 51 -0.21 10.35 -1.45
C TYR A 51 0.68 10.13 -2.67
N GLY A 52 1.37 8.99 -2.78
CA GLY A 52 2.31 8.75 -3.87
C GLY A 52 3.64 9.46 -3.70
N VAL A 53 4.12 9.64 -2.47
CA VAL A 53 5.36 10.37 -2.20
C VAL A 53 6.39 9.46 -1.55
N ASN A 54 7.57 9.40 -2.17
CA ASN A 54 8.76 8.74 -1.63
C ASN A 54 9.90 9.76 -1.52
N VAL A 55 10.61 9.77 -0.40
CA VAL A 55 11.78 10.63 -0.19
C VAL A 55 12.98 9.73 0.10
N ARG A 56 14.15 10.05 -0.49
CA ARG A 56 15.42 9.38 -0.18
C ARG A 56 16.42 10.40 0.35
N LEU A 57 16.86 10.18 1.58
CA LEU A 57 17.94 10.92 2.20
C LEU A 57 19.29 10.40 1.70
N ASP A 58 20.22 11.33 1.47
CA ASP A 58 21.61 11.04 1.18
C ASP A 58 22.41 10.70 2.47
N ARG A 59 23.69 10.37 2.31
CA ARG A 59 24.60 10.02 3.41
C ARG A 59 24.82 11.14 4.43
N ILE A 60 24.53 12.39 4.09
CA ILE A 60 24.65 13.54 5.01
C ILE A 60 23.31 13.95 5.62
N GLY A 61 22.25 13.15 5.42
CA GLY A 61 20.93 13.36 6.01
C GLY A 61 20.10 14.45 5.33
N LYS A 62 20.48 14.86 4.12
CA LYS A 62 19.70 15.78 3.28
C LYS A 62 18.90 14.99 2.27
N ILE A 63 17.83 15.58 1.75
CA ILE A 63 17.09 15.00 0.64
C ILE A 63 18.04 14.91 -0.57
N GLY A 64 18.27 13.70 -1.07
CA GLY A 64 18.96 13.47 -2.33
C GLY A 64 17.97 13.26 -3.48
N MET A 65 16.79 12.70 -3.20
CA MET A 65 15.76 12.42 -4.21
C MET A 65 14.37 12.48 -3.60
N ILE A 66 13.40 12.94 -4.40
CA ILE A 66 11.98 12.87 -4.10
C ILE A 66 11.25 12.39 -5.33
N GLU A 67 10.34 11.45 -5.15
CA GLU A 67 9.47 10.90 -6.17
C GLU A 67 8.02 11.19 -5.81
N PHE A 68 7.26 11.63 -6.82
CA PHE A 68 5.83 11.85 -6.78
C PHE A 68 5.18 11.01 -7.88
N THR A 69 4.30 10.09 -7.51
CA THR A 69 3.55 9.26 -8.46
C THR A 69 2.23 9.92 -8.83
N SER A 70 1.51 9.32 -9.77
CA SER A 70 0.17 9.76 -10.20
C SER A 70 -0.87 9.89 -9.09
N ARG A 71 -0.63 9.33 -7.88
CA ARG A 71 -1.48 9.55 -6.70
C ARG A 71 -1.37 11.00 -6.18
N PHE A 72 -0.23 11.66 -6.41
CA PHE A 72 0.02 13.03 -5.96
C PHE A 72 -0.58 14.04 -6.95
N LYS A 73 -1.85 14.41 -6.76
CA LYS A 73 -2.65 15.22 -7.70
C LYS A 73 -2.30 16.72 -7.73
N GLN A 74 -1.06 17.08 -7.41
CA GLN A 74 -0.60 18.47 -7.32
C GLN A 74 0.39 18.84 -8.42
N THR A 75 0.67 20.13 -8.53
CA THR A 75 1.77 20.65 -9.33
C THR A 75 3.07 20.60 -8.53
N VAL A 76 4.11 20.00 -9.10
CA VAL A 76 5.44 19.88 -8.48
C VAL A 76 6.45 20.61 -9.35
N ALA A 77 7.16 21.59 -8.77
CA ALA A 77 8.17 22.40 -9.47
C ALA A 77 7.68 22.97 -10.82
N GLY A 78 6.42 23.40 -10.89
CA GLY A 78 5.79 23.94 -12.10
C GLY A 78 5.27 22.88 -13.09
N VAL A 79 5.39 21.58 -12.76
CA VAL A 79 4.88 20.46 -13.56
C VAL A 79 3.59 19.91 -12.95
N PRO A 80 2.41 20.09 -13.57
CA PRO A 80 1.17 19.49 -13.09
C PRO A 80 1.17 17.97 -13.27
N MET A 81 0.87 17.22 -12.21
CA MET A 81 0.61 15.78 -12.33
C MET A 81 -0.60 15.54 -13.23
N GLY A 82 -0.48 14.60 -14.18
CA GLY A 82 -1.52 14.29 -15.15
C GLY A 82 -1.58 15.22 -16.37
N LEU A 83 -0.64 16.17 -16.50
CA LEU A 83 -0.57 17.05 -17.67
C LEU A 83 -0.44 16.24 -18.97
N HIS A 84 -1.21 16.60 -20.00
CA HIS A 84 -1.19 15.90 -21.28
C HIS A 84 0.09 16.21 -22.07
N LEU A 85 0.64 15.20 -22.76
CA LEU A 85 1.88 15.29 -23.51
C LEU A 85 1.89 16.49 -24.48
N ASP A 86 0.80 16.68 -25.22
CA ASP A 86 0.66 17.74 -26.22
C ASP A 86 0.72 19.15 -25.63
N ASP A 87 0.36 19.29 -24.35
CA ASP A 87 0.32 20.57 -23.65
C ASP A 87 1.64 20.90 -22.93
N ILE A 88 2.56 19.92 -22.80
CA ILE A 88 3.77 20.08 -21.97
C ILE A 88 4.63 21.24 -22.46
N LEU A 89 4.94 21.33 -23.75
CA LEU A 89 5.86 22.37 -24.25
C LEU A 89 5.21 23.76 -24.26
N ALA A 90 3.88 23.85 -24.26
CA ALA A 90 3.16 25.11 -24.15
C ALA A 90 3.19 25.65 -22.72
N ILE A 91 3.04 24.77 -21.72
CA ILE A 91 2.98 25.14 -20.30
C ILE A 91 4.37 25.17 -19.66
N ILE A 92 5.27 24.29 -20.10
CA ILE A 92 6.61 24.07 -19.54
C ILE A 92 7.65 24.09 -20.68
N PRO A 93 7.92 25.27 -21.29
CA PRO A 93 8.83 25.37 -22.44
C PRO A 93 10.26 24.90 -22.16
N ALA A 94 10.66 24.89 -20.89
CA ALA A 94 11.98 24.43 -20.46
C ALA A 94 12.13 22.89 -20.44
N MET A 95 11.02 22.15 -20.52
CA MET A 95 11.04 20.69 -20.48
C MET A 95 11.49 20.11 -21.82
N LYS A 96 12.46 19.21 -21.78
CA LYS A 96 12.91 18.44 -22.94
C LYS A 96 12.26 17.08 -22.92
N ILE A 97 11.48 16.76 -23.95
CA ILE A 97 10.84 15.45 -24.11
C ILE A 97 11.75 14.55 -24.93
N GLY A 98 12.17 13.44 -24.33
CA GLY A 98 12.94 12.40 -25.01
C GLY A 98 12.09 11.55 -25.94
N GLU A 99 12.77 10.68 -26.68
CA GLU A 99 12.13 9.66 -27.51
C GLU A 99 11.29 8.69 -26.66
N GLU A 100 10.41 7.97 -27.34
CA GLU A 100 9.65 6.89 -26.71
C GLU A 100 10.58 5.75 -26.26
N SER A 101 10.32 5.23 -25.07
CA SER A 101 11.10 4.16 -24.47
C SER A 101 11.03 2.89 -25.33
N LYS A 102 12.20 2.37 -25.69
CA LYS A 102 12.34 1.09 -26.42
C LYS A 102 11.89 -0.12 -25.59
N VAL A 103 11.87 0.02 -24.25
CA VAL A 103 11.52 -1.04 -23.31
C VAL A 103 10.05 -0.94 -22.87
N ARG A 104 9.50 0.27 -22.77
CA ARG A 104 8.12 0.53 -22.36
C ARG A 104 7.40 1.34 -23.45
N ARG A 105 6.73 0.65 -24.37
CA ARG A 105 5.90 1.30 -25.40
C ARG A 105 4.89 2.27 -24.76
N GLY A 106 4.67 3.41 -25.41
CA GLY A 106 3.80 4.48 -24.95
C GLY A 106 4.34 5.28 -23.76
N THR A 107 5.63 5.14 -23.42
CA THR A 107 6.27 5.91 -22.34
C THR A 107 7.37 6.82 -22.86
N ARG A 108 7.36 8.10 -22.45
CA ARG A 108 8.40 9.10 -22.74
C ARG A 108 8.96 9.67 -21.45
N LEU A 109 10.16 10.23 -21.51
CA LEU A 109 10.79 10.91 -20.38
C LEU A 109 10.93 12.41 -20.68
N GLY A 110 10.27 13.24 -19.89
CA GLY A 110 10.53 14.68 -19.83
C GLY A 110 11.67 14.96 -18.86
N THR A 111 12.57 15.89 -19.18
CA THR A 111 13.66 16.30 -18.30
C THR A 111 13.82 17.82 -18.29
N MET A 112 14.18 18.38 -17.14
CA MET A 112 14.59 19.78 -17.02
C MET A 112 15.56 19.98 -15.86
N ARG A 113 16.37 21.04 -15.96
CA ARG A 113 17.28 21.45 -14.89
C ARG A 113 16.55 22.37 -13.91
N LEU A 114 16.75 22.12 -12.63
CA LEU A 114 16.35 22.99 -11.54
C LEU A 114 17.61 23.55 -10.84
N PRO A 115 17.53 24.69 -10.14
CA PRO A 115 18.64 25.17 -9.30
C PRO A 115 19.15 24.12 -8.30
N GLU A 116 18.23 23.32 -7.75
CA GLU A 116 18.45 22.29 -6.75
C GLU A 116 18.79 20.89 -7.31
N GLY A 117 18.79 20.71 -8.64
CA GLY A 117 19.09 19.41 -9.23
C GLY A 117 18.45 19.16 -10.60
N GLU A 118 18.05 17.93 -10.83
CA GLU A 118 17.39 17.49 -12.06
C GLU A 118 15.95 17.07 -11.77
N LEU A 119 15.02 17.54 -12.58
CA LEU A 119 13.66 17.02 -12.61
C LEU A 119 13.51 16.11 -13.83
N SER A 120 12.94 14.93 -13.60
CA SER A 120 12.44 14.06 -14.64
C SER A 120 10.94 13.80 -14.45
N ALA A 121 10.21 13.70 -15.56
CA ALA A 121 8.79 13.41 -15.58
C ALA A 121 8.54 12.21 -16.48
N ARG A 122 7.99 11.12 -15.92
CA ARG A 122 7.57 9.97 -16.71
C ARG A 122 6.20 10.25 -17.31
N ILE A 123 6.11 10.17 -18.62
CA ILE A 123 4.87 10.39 -19.36
C ILE A 123 4.42 9.03 -19.89
N SER A 124 3.25 8.57 -19.45
CA SER A 124 2.65 7.31 -19.90
C SER A 124 1.16 7.54 -20.13
N TYR A 125 0.57 6.88 -21.13
CA TYR A 125 -0.82 7.14 -21.55
C TYR A 125 -1.06 8.62 -21.86
N ASP A 126 -0.08 9.24 -22.50
CA ASP A 126 -0.04 10.66 -22.88
C ASP A 126 -0.22 11.63 -21.71
N LYS A 127 0.03 11.20 -20.47
CA LYS A 127 -0.05 12.04 -19.27
C LYS A 127 1.21 11.94 -18.42
N VAL A 128 1.57 13.01 -17.72
CA VAL A 128 2.57 12.96 -16.65
C VAL A 128 2.05 12.05 -15.54
N MET A 129 2.74 10.94 -15.30
CA MET A 129 2.35 9.91 -14.32
C MET A 129 3.29 9.85 -13.12
N GLU A 130 4.46 10.46 -13.21
CA GLU A 130 5.47 10.48 -12.16
C GLU A 130 6.41 11.65 -12.37
N ILE A 131 6.86 12.24 -11.27
CA ILE A 131 7.82 13.34 -11.24
C ILE A 131 8.88 12.97 -10.21
N VAL A 132 10.15 12.97 -10.62
CA VAL A 132 11.30 12.75 -9.74
C VAL A 132 12.18 13.98 -9.77
N ILE A 133 12.51 14.51 -8.59
CA ILE A 133 13.52 15.55 -8.42
C ILE A 133 14.69 14.93 -7.69
N SER A 134 15.89 15.04 -8.26
CA SER A 134 17.09 14.40 -7.72
C SER A 134 18.30 15.32 -7.77
N ASN A 135 19.18 15.20 -6.79
CA ASN A 135 20.53 15.73 -6.85
C ASN A 135 21.43 14.62 -7.43
N PRO A 136 22.02 14.79 -8.63
CA PRO A 136 22.86 13.76 -9.25
C PRO A 136 24.14 13.45 -8.46
N ASP A 137 24.57 14.36 -7.59
CA ASP A 137 25.75 14.20 -6.75
C ASP A 137 25.44 13.58 -5.38
N ALA A 138 24.17 13.25 -5.10
CA ALA A 138 23.78 12.63 -3.84
C ALA A 138 24.28 11.19 -3.75
N GLU A 139 24.99 10.87 -2.66
CA GLU A 139 25.36 9.51 -2.32
C GLU A 139 24.39 8.92 -1.32
N TYR A 140 24.01 7.65 -1.49
CA TYR A 140 23.04 6.99 -0.62
C TYR A 140 23.68 5.90 0.23
N VAL A 141 23.01 5.61 1.35
CA VAL A 141 23.23 4.36 2.07
C VAL A 141 22.42 3.28 1.36
N GLU A 142 23.05 2.13 1.12
CA GLU A 142 22.34 1.01 0.51
C GLU A 142 21.39 0.37 1.53
N PRO A 143 20.12 0.12 1.15
CA PRO A 143 19.20 -0.60 2.00
C PRO A 143 19.70 -2.01 2.32
N THR A 144 19.40 -2.46 3.54
CA THR A 144 19.69 -3.81 4.02
C THR A 144 18.39 -4.48 4.43
N ALA A 145 18.44 -5.79 4.69
CA ALA A 145 17.28 -6.51 5.19
C ALA A 145 16.87 -5.95 6.57
N PRO A 146 15.56 -5.84 6.86
CA PRO A 146 15.09 -5.47 8.19
C PRO A 146 15.53 -6.49 9.24
N PRO A 147 15.56 -6.10 10.52
CA PRO A 147 15.69 -7.06 11.61
C PRO A 147 14.43 -7.96 11.64
N TYR A 148 14.63 -9.25 11.39
CA TYR A 148 13.57 -10.24 11.44
C TYR A 148 13.41 -10.77 12.87
N PRO A 149 12.23 -10.59 13.50
CA PRO A 149 11.98 -11.19 14.81
C PRO A 149 11.92 -12.72 14.71
N ALA A 150 12.25 -13.40 15.81
CA ALA A 150 12.07 -14.84 15.86
C ALA A 150 10.58 -15.21 15.67
N ALA A 151 10.32 -16.21 14.82
CA ALA A 151 9.01 -16.82 14.69
C ALA A 151 8.51 -17.32 16.05
N ALA A 152 7.26 -17.02 16.40
CA ALA A 152 6.70 -17.31 17.72
C ALA A 152 5.24 -17.76 17.64
N GLY A 153 4.82 -18.54 18.65
CA GLY A 153 3.44 -19.00 18.79
C GLY A 153 3.02 -20.05 17.76
N ALA A 154 1.72 -20.37 17.77
CA ALA A 154 1.11 -21.26 16.78
C ALA A 154 1.00 -20.55 15.40
N PRO A 155 1.03 -21.31 14.27
CA PRO A 155 0.73 -20.73 12.97
C PRO A 155 -0.64 -20.02 12.99
N GLY A 156 -0.70 -18.82 12.43
CA GLY A 156 -1.89 -17.98 12.40
C GLY A 156 -2.09 -17.08 13.61
N ALA A 157 -1.44 -17.35 14.74
CA ALA A 157 -1.62 -16.54 15.94
C ALA A 157 -1.36 -15.04 15.67
N PRO A 158 -2.23 -14.13 16.15
CA PRO A 158 -3.31 -14.36 17.11
C PRO A 158 -4.66 -14.82 16.53
N PHE A 159 -4.73 -15.12 15.23
CA PHE A 159 -5.92 -15.59 14.53
C PHE A 159 -5.98 -17.13 14.54
N ALA A 160 -7.20 -17.69 14.56
CA ALA A 160 -7.42 -19.12 14.41
C ALA A 160 -7.09 -19.60 12.99
N ASP A 161 -7.43 -18.81 11.97
CA ASP A 161 -7.11 -19.09 10.58
C ASP A 161 -5.73 -18.51 10.19
N PRO A 162 -4.77 -19.34 9.74
CA PRO A 162 -3.45 -18.87 9.34
C PRO A 162 -3.45 -17.93 8.13
N ASN A 163 -4.36 -18.10 7.19
CA ASN A 163 -4.43 -17.29 5.97
C ASN A 163 -5.14 -15.94 6.24
N LEU A 164 -6.04 -15.87 7.22
CA LEU A 164 -6.56 -14.59 7.71
C LEU A 164 -5.43 -13.70 8.25
N LYS A 165 -4.44 -14.28 8.92
CA LYS A 165 -3.25 -13.53 9.37
C LYS A 165 -2.50 -12.91 8.19
N LEU A 166 -2.37 -13.62 7.06
CA LEU A 166 -1.69 -13.08 5.88
C LEU A 166 -2.43 -11.87 5.31
N VAL A 167 -3.76 -11.89 5.26
CA VAL A 167 -4.58 -10.73 4.87
C VAL A 167 -4.30 -9.52 5.77
N VAL A 168 -4.20 -9.74 7.07
CA VAL A 168 -3.86 -8.68 8.04
C VAL A 168 -2.42 -8.18 7.83
N MET A 169 -1.46 -9.07 7.58
CA MET A 169 -0.09 -8.68 7.27
C MET A 169 0.01 -7.86 5.98
N SER A 170 -0.75 -8.21 4.93
CA SER A 170 -0.81 -7.42 3.69
C SER A 170 -1.31 -5.99 3.97
N ALA A 171 -2.34 -5.84 4.80
CA ALA A 171 -2.83 -4.53 5.20
C ALA A 171 -1.79 -3.69 5.95
N LEU A 172 -0.95 -4.34 6.76
CA LEU A 172 0.13 -3.68 7.48
C LEU A 172 1.31 -3.30 6.57
N LEU A 173 1.67 -4.15 5.60
CA LEU A 173 2.65 -3.82 4.57
C LEU A 173 2.21 -2.59 3.78
N ARG A 174 0.95 -2.60 3.30
CA ARG A 174 0.35 -1.50 2.55
C ARG A 174 0.33 -0.19 3.34
N SER A 175 0.04 -0.22 4.63
CA SER A 175 0.04 0.96 5.52
C SER A 175 1.43 1.31 6.09
N LYS A 176 2.46 0.55 5.70
CA LYS A 176 3.85 0.69 6.15
C LYS A 176 3.99 0.58 7.68
N MET A 177 3.12 -0.21 8.32
CA MET A 177 3.11 -0.58 9.75
C MET A 177 3.80 -1.93 10.01
N LEU A 178 4.11 -2.65 8.94
CA LEU A 178 4.96 -3.83 8.93
C LEU A 178 6.02 -3.64 7.86
N ASP A 179 7.25 -4.06 8.16
CA ASP A 179 8.38 -4.01 7.25
C ASP A 179 9.01 -5.41 7.19
N LEU A 180 8.90 -6.05 6.03
CA LEU A 180 9.52 -7.35 5.74
C LEU A 180 10.70 -7.24 4.77
N GLY A 181 11.05 -6.01 4.34
CA GLY A 181 11.99 -5.79 3.25
C GLY A 181 11.38 -6.22 1.92
N THR A 182 12.20 -6.72 1.00
CA THR A 182 11.71 -7.37 -0.21
C THR A 182 11.42 -8.86 0.02
N PRO A 183 10.60 -9.50 -0.82
CA PRO A 183 10.46 -10.96 -0.82
C PRO A 183 11.80 -11.70 -0.86
N GLN A 184 12.76 -11.23 -1.66
CA GLN A 184 14.10 -11.80 -1.78
C GLN A 184 14.93 -11.64 -0.49
N GLN A 185 14.83 -10.50 0.19
CA GLN A 185 15.52 -10.28 1.47
C GLN A 185 15.00 -11.25 2.53
N LEU A 186 13.67 -11.39 2.64
CA LEU A 186 13.07 -12.32 3.60
C LEU A 186 13.45 -13.77 3.28
N ALA A 187 13.27 -14.20 2.03
CA ALA A 187 13.58 -15.57 1.66
C ALA A 187 15.07 -15.89 1.87
N SER A 188 15.96 -14.94 1.55
CA SER A 188 17.39 -15.12 1.78
C SER A 188 17.75 -15.27 3.25
N HIS A 189 17.06 -14.52 4.13
CA HIS A 189 17.22 -14.65 5.58
C HIS A 189 16.74 -16.02 6.09
N ILE A 190 15.59 -16.48 5.62
CA ILE A 190 14.98 -17.74 6.09
C ILE A 190 15.71 -18.97 5.57
N LEU A 191 16.20 -18.93 4.33
CA LEU A 191 16.89 -20.04 3.68
C LEU A 191 18.40 -20.03 3.91
N ASP A 192 18.96 -18.94 4.43
CA ASP A 192 20.41 -18.70 4.55
C ASP A 192 21.15 -18.80 3.21
N ARG A 193 20.46 -18.42 2.12
CA ARG A 193 20.98 -18.37 0.74
C ARG A 193 20.05 -17.55 -0.16
N PRO A 194 20.53 -16.97 -1.27
CA PRO A 194 19.64 -16.38 -2.27
C PRO A 194 18.68 -17.42 -2.86
N VAL A 195 17.52 -16.94 -3.30
CA VAL A 195 16.53 -17.73 -4.07
C VAL A 195 16.89 -17.65 -5.54
N ASP A 196 16.87 -18.79 -6.22
CA ASP A 196 16.90 -18.82 -7.69
C ASP A 196 15.47 -18.60 -8.21
N LEU A 197 15.19 -17.42 -8.75
CA LEU A 197 13.83 -17.09 -9.21
C LEU A 197 13.43 -17.86 -10.47
N GLU A 198 14.38 -18.30 -11.30
CA GLU A 198 14.06 -19.03 -12.53
C GLU A 198 13.51 -20.42 -12.20
N ASP A 199 14.12 -21.08 -11.21
CA ASP A 199 13.75 -22.43 -10.79
C ASP A 199 12.71 -22.44 -9.65
N GLU A 200 12.87 -21.60 -8.63
CA GLU A 200 12.07 -21.65 -7.39
C GLU A 200 10.93 -20.63 -7.35
N GLY A 201 10.89 -19.65 -8.27
CA GLY A 201 9.91 -18.57 -8.25
C GLY A 201 8.46 -19.02 -8.52
N TYR A 202 8.29 -20.17 -9.18
CA TYR A 202 7.01 -20.74 -9.55
C TYR A 202 6.39 -21.66 -8.50
N ASP A 203 7.12 -21.96 -7.43
CA ASP A 203 6.66 -22.83 -6.35
C ASP A 203 6.51 -22.07 -5.02
N LEU A 204 5.66 -22.62 -4.15
CA LEU A 204 5.56 -22.15 -2.77
C LEU A 204 6.84 -22.52 -2.00
N ILE A 205 7.44 -21.55 -1.31
CA ILE A 205 8.56 -21.73 -0.38
C ILE A 205 8.00 -21.99 1.02
N PRO A 206 7.93 -23.26 1.51
CA PRO A 206 7.19 -23.58 2.72
C PRO A 206 7.82 -22.98 3.98
N GLN A 207 9.14 -22.78 4.00
CA GLN A 207 9.86 -22.16 5.11
C GLN A 207 9.49 -20.69 5.26
N ALA A 208 9.37 -19.96 4.14
CA ALA A 208 8.96 -18.56 4.14
C ALA A 208 7.50 -18.43 4.61
N LEU A 209 6.59 -19.26 4.08
CA LEU A 209 5.20 -19.31 4.57
C LEU A 209 5.16 -19.63 6.07
N GLY A 210 5.87 -20.66 6.52
CA GLY A 210 5.92 -21.07 7.92
C GLY A 210 6.40 -19.95 8.84
N TYR A 211 7.35 -19.14 8.40
CA TYR A 211 7.80 -17.94 9.10
C TYR A 211 6.71 -16.87 9.16
N LEU A 212 6.08 -16.52 8.03
CA LEU A 212 4.99 -15.52 7.98
C LEU A 212 3.83 -15.90 8.91
N LEU A 213 3.40 -17.17 8.88
CA LEU A 213 2.33 -17.68 9.74
C LEU A 213 2.68 -17.58 11.23
N ARG A 214 3.95 -17.54 11.60
CA ARG A 214 4.43 -17.40 12.98
C ARG A 214 5.07 -16.03 13.26
N TYR A 215 4.95 -15.08 12.34
CA TYR A 215 5.48 -13.74 12.54
C TYR A 215 4.76 -13.07 13.72
N PRO A 216 5.45 -12.56 14.74
CA PRO A 216 4.80 -11.98 15.91
C PRO A 216 4.16 -10.63 15.55
N LEU A 217 2.83 -10.55 15.60
CA LEU A 217 2.10 -9.30 15.46
C LEU A 217 1.83 -8.66 16.82
N THR A 218 2.07 -7.35 16.91
CA THR A 218 1.84 -6.59 18.15
C THR A 218 0.41 -6.04 18.22
N ALA A 219 -0.06 -5.71 19.42
CA ALA A 219 -1.37 -5.08 19.59
C ALA A 219 -1.46 -3.72 18.87
N GLU A 220 -0.37 -2.96 18.82
CA GLU A 220 -0.28 -1.69 18.07
C GLU A 220 -0.48 -1.92 16.56
N GLN A 221 0.18 -2.93 15.99
CA GLN A 221 -0.03 -3.31 14.60
C GLN A 221 -1.49 -3.71 14.34
N LEU A 222 -2.07 -4.58 15.16
CA LEU A 222 -3.49 -4.96 15.01
C LEU A 222 -4.44 -3.76 15.10
N ALA A 223 -4.14 -2.80 15.98
CA ALA A 223 -4.89 -1.55 16.11
C ALA A 223 -4.63 -0.58 14.95
N ALA A 224 -3.56 -0.72 14.18
CA ALA A 224 -3.29 0.13 13.02
C ALA A 224 -4.02 -0.34 11.75
N VAL A 225 -4.57 -1.55 11.74
CA VAL A 225 -5.35 -2.08 10.60
C VAL A 225 -6.69 -1.35 10.51
N ASP A 226 -6.87 -0.57 9.44
CA ASP A 226 -8.10 0.17 9.16
C ASP A 226 -8.84 -0.30 7.90
N TRP A 227 -8.19 -1.08 7.04
CA TRP A 227 -8.77 -1.66 5.85
C TRP A 227 -8.09 -2.99 5.51
N ILE A 228 -8.86 -4.01 5.17
CA ILE A 228 -8.36 -5.30 4.69
C ILE A 228 -9.02 -5.70 3.36
N GLN A 229 -8.29 -6.50 2.59
CA GLN A 229 -8.73 -7.01 1.30
C GLN A 229 -8.38 -8.48 1.15
N PHE A 230 -9.37 -9.28 0.76
CA PHE A 230 -9.21 -10.70 0.45
C PHE A 230 -9.13 -10.83 -1.06
N ASP A 231 -7.91 -10.82 -1.59
CA ASP A 231 -7.63 -10.90 -3.01
C ASP A 231 -6.29 -11.60 -3.24
N GLY A 232 -6.16 -12.39 -4.31
CA GLY A 232 -4.91 -13.11 -4.60
C GLY A 232 -3.75 -12.22 -5.06
N GLY A 233 -4.03 -10.97 -5.44
CA GLY A 233 -3.03 -9.97 -5.82
C GLY A 233 -2.44 -9.17 -4.67
N GLU A 234 -2.78 -9.49 -3.42
CA GLU A 234 -2.22 -8.83 -2.24
C GLU A 234 -0.71 -9.09 -2.09
N GLU A 235 0.01 -8.09 -1.58
CA GLU A 235 1.49 -8.06 -1.58
C GLU A 235 2.12 -9.23 -0.82
N ILE A 236 1.48 -9.66 0.27
CA ILE A 236 2.00 -10.65 1.22
C ILE A 236 2.33 -12.00 0.57
N TYR A 237 1.59 -12.44 -0.45
CA TYR A 237 1.77 -13.79 -0.99
C TYR A 237 3.09 -13.95 -1.75
N SER A 238 3.58 -12.87 -2.37
CA SER A 238 4.87 -12.86 -3.06
C SER A 238 6.07 -13.17 -2.15
N TYR A 239 5.92 -12.98 -0.83
CA TYR A 239 6.94 -13.32 0.18
C TYR A 239 7.07 -14.83 0.42
N ALA A 240 6.09 -15.63 0.01
CA ALA A 240 6.14 -17.09 0.08
C ALA A 240 6.07 -17.76 -1.30
N TRP A 241 5.53 -17.10 -2.32
CA TRP A 241 5.35 -17.64 -3.65
C TRP A 241 5.42 -16.51 -4.71
N TYR A 242 6.61 -16.29 -5.28
CA TYR A 242 6.95 -15.11 -6.08
C TYR A 242 6.03 -14.89 -7.29
N PHE A 243 5.79 -15.94 -8.06
CA PHE A 243 5.00 -15.88 -9.29
C PHE A 243 3.61 -16.50 -9.13
N TRP A 244 3.09 -16.52 -7.90
CA TRP A 244 1.74 -17.02 -7.66
C TRP A 244 0.69 -16.19 -8.41
N GLY A 245 -0.11 -16.88 -9.22
CA GLY A 245 -1.15 -16.25 -10.04
C GLY A 245 -2.47 -15.97 -9.32
N GLY A 246 -2.53 -16.09 -7.99
CA GLY A 246 -3.76 -15.86 -7.21
C GLY A 246 -4.75 -17.03 -7.19
N GLY A 247 -4.35 -18.23 -7.60
CA GLY A 247 -5.23 -19.41 -7.70
C GLY A 247 -4.76 -20.64 -6.92
N GLY A 248 -5.66 -21.62 -6.75
CA GLY A 248 -5.41 -22.80 -5.92
C GLY A 248 -5.71 -22.55 -4.43
N SER A 249 -5.61 -23.60 -3.61
CA SER A 249 -6.11 -23.59 -2.23
C SER A 249 -5.07 -23.28 -1.15
N ALA A 250 -3.83 -22.93 -1.54
CA ALA A 250 -2.73 -22.72 -0.60
C ALA A 250 -3.00 -21.59 0.41
N PHE A 251 -3.81 -20.61 0.00
CA PHE A 251 -4.11 -19.41 0.76
C PHE A 251 -5.62 -19.24 1.05
N ASP A 252 -6.41 -20.30 0.93
CA ASP A 252 -7.84 -20.27 1.23
C ASP A 252 -8.09 -19.94 2.71
N ILE A 253 -9.08 -19.10 2.95
CA ILE A 253 -9.51 -18.64 4.28
C ILE A 253 -10.84 -19.29 4.58
N HIS A 254 -10.89 -19.98 5.73
CA HIS A 254 -12.04 -20.76 6.16
C HIS A 254 -12.72 -20.18 7.40
N ASP A 255 -12.01 -19.37 8.20
CA ASP A 255 -12.55 -18.73 9.39
C ASP A 255 -12.18 -17.23 9.48
N THR A 256 -13.21 -16.39 9.55
CA THR A 256 -13.11 -14.93 9.67
C THR A 256 -13.62 -14.40 11.02
N SER A 257 -13.92 -15.27 11.98
CA SER A 257 -14.47 -14.91 13.29
C SER A 257 -13.55 -14.00 14.11
N ASP A 258 -12.24 -14.08 13.89
CA ASP A 258 -11.22 -13.31 14.60
C ASP A 258 -10.98 -11.88 14.03
N LEU A 259 -11.78 -11.42 13.05
CA LEU A 259 -11.66 -10.04 12.53
C LEU A 259 -11.81 -8.96 13.60
N HIS A 260 -12.54 -9.25 14.69
CA HIS A 260 -12.69 -8.37 15.85
C HIS A 260 -11.36 -8.03 16.55
N ARG A 261 -10.28 -8.76 16.27
CA ARG A 261 -8.92 -8.48 16.78
C ARG A 261 -8.28 -7.24 16.15
N CYS A 262 -8.85 -6.72 15.06
CA CYS A 262 -8.48 -5.46 14.44
C CYS A 262 -9.50 -4.37 14.86
N PRO A 263 -9.36 -3.76 16.05
CA PRO A 263 -10.41 -2.93 16.65
C PRO A 263 -10.70 -1.63 15.87
N ASN A 264 -9.78 -1.22 15.00
CA ASN A 264 -9.91 0.01 14.20
C ASN A 264 -10.27 -0.24 12.74
N LEU A 265 -10.68 -1.47 12.40
CA LEU A 265 -11.06 -1.83 11.04
C LEU A 265 -12.28 -1.02 10.56
N LYS A 266 -12.09 -0.25 9.49
CA LYS A 266 -13.08 0.62 8.85
C LYS A 266 -13.58 0.09 7.51
N GLY A 267 -12.81 -0.76 6.85
CA GLY A 267 -13.15 -1.29 5.54
C GLY A 267 -12.87 -2.78 5.42
N VAL A 268 -13.78 -3.50 4.78
CA VAL A 268 -13.57 -4.90 4.37
C VAL A 268 -13.95 -5.06 2.90
N SER A 269 -13.03 -5.58 2.10
CA SER A 269 -13.26 -5.96 0.72
C SER A 269 -12.95 -7.45 0.53
N VAL A 270 -13.89 -8.23 0.02
CA VAL A 270 -13.70 -9.65 -0.27
C VAL A 270 -13.91 -9.86 -1.76
N ILE A 271 -12.83 -10.18 -2.48
CA ILE A 271 -12.85 -10.42 -3.93
C ILE A 271 -12.71 -11.91 -4.22
N ALA A 272 -11.82 -12.59 -3.48
CA ALA A 272 -11.50 -14.01 -3.60
C ALA A 272 -11.02 -14.55 -2.23
N MET A 273 -10.23 -15.64 -2.26
CA MET A 273 -9.59 -16.28 -1.09
C MET A 273 -10.53 -17.01 -0.14
N THR A 274 -11.85 -16.94 -0.34
CA THR A 274 -12.81 -17.72 0.42
C THR A 274 -14.02 -18.02 -0.46
N ASP A 275 -14.57 -19.22 -0.35
CA ASP A 275 -15.75 -19.64 -1.12
C ASP A 275 -17.02 -18.93 -0.68
N ARG A 276 -17.05 -18.49 0.59
CA ARG A 276 -18.20 -17.85 1.23
C ARG A 276 -17.79 -16.96 2.37
N PHE A 277 -18.59 -15.93 2.65
CA PHE A 277 -18.30 -15.00 3.73
C PHE A 277 -19.48 -14.85 4.69
N ASP A 278 -19.29 -15.14 5.97
CA ASP A 278 -20.30 -14.93 7.02
C ASP A 278 -20.28 -13.47 7.50
N LEU A 279 -21.32 -12.72 7.17
CA LEU A 279 -21.43 -11.29 7.49
C LEU A 279 -21.63 -11.01 8.98
N ARG A 280 -22.00 -12.00 9.81
CA ARG A 280 -22.10 -11.81 11.27
C ARG A 280 -20.76 -11.50 11.91
N THR A 281 -19.66 -11.96 11.31
CA THR A 281 -18.30 -11.66 11.76
C THR A 281 -17.97 -10.16 11.74
N LEU A 282 -18.73 -9.37 10.97
CA LEU A 282 -18.54 -7.94 10.82
C LEU A 282 -19.31 -7.11 11.86
N VAL A 283 -20.36 -7.68 12.48
CA VAL A 283 -21.21 -6.95 13.45
C VAL A 283 -20.44 -6.41 14.66
N PRO A 284 -19.46 -7.13 15.24
CA PRO A 284 -18.66 -6.62 16.35
C PRO A 284 -17.73 -5.44 15.98
N LEU A 285 -17.55 -5.14 14.70
CA LEU A 285 -16.60 -4.12 14.24
C LEU A 285 -17.23 -2.72 14.30
N HIS A 286 -17.18 -2.09 15.48
CA HIS A 286 -17.83 -0.81 15.76
C HIS A 286 -17.32 0.40 14.95
N ARG A 287 -16.21 0.25 14.23
CA ARG A 287 -15.64 1.29 13.37
C ARG A 287 -15.78 0.97 11.88
N LEU A 288 -16.46 -0.12 11.52
CA LEU A 288 -16.61 -0.56 10.14
C LEU A 288 -17.57 0.37 9.38
N GLU A 289 -17.02 1.10 8.41
CA GLU A 289 -17.75 2.11 7.64
C GLU A 289 -18.04 1.64 6.21
N TRP A 290 -17.30 0.67 5.69
CA TRP A 290 -17.43 0.18 4.33
C TRP A 290 -17.25 -1.33 4.21
N VAL A 291 -18.15 -1.97 3.45
CA VAL A 291 -18.12 -3.41 3.18
C VAL A 291 -18.38 -3.67 1.70
N SER A 292 -17.61 -4.56 1.08
CA SER A 292 -17.81 -5.05 -0.30
C SER A 292 -17.50 -6.54 -0.35
N ILE A 293 -18.48 -7.39 -0.67
CA ILE A 293 -18.34 -8.86 -0.66
C ILE A 293 -18.69 -9.45 -2.04
N ASN A 294 -17.69 -9.64 -2.89
CA ASN A 294 -17.85 -10.15 -4.26
C ASN A 294 -17.81 -11.69 -4.35
N VAL A 295 -18.05 -12.37 -3.24
CA VAL A 295 -18.20 -13.83 -3.13
C VAL A 295 -19.60 -14.14 -2.57
N PRO A 296 -20.09 -15.39 -2.61
CA PRO A 296 -21.30 -15.77 -1.88
C PRO A 296 -21.23 -15.33 -0.41
N ALA A 297 -22.28 -14.67 0.08
CA ALA A 297 -22.34 -14.16 1.44
C ALA A 297 -23.47 -14.86 2.21
N ASP A 298 -23.16 -15.33 3.42
CA ASP A 298 -24.13 -15.86 4.37
C ASP A 298 -24.58 -14.73 5.33
N HIS A 299 -25.80 -14.81 5.83
CA HIS A 299 -26.35 -13.88 6.83
C HIS A 299 -26.38 -12.40 6.41
N LEU A 300 -26.91 -12.12 5.21
CA LEU A 300 -26.99 -10.77 4.65
C LEU A 300 -27.71 -9.75 5.56
N GLU A 301 -28.66 -10.21 6.38
CA GLU A 301 -29.34 -9.40 7.39
C GLU A 301 -28.39 -8.70 8.37
N ALA A 302 -27.22 -9.28 8.64
CA ALA A 302 -26.21 -8.74 9.55
C ALA A 302 -25.68 -7.37 9.09
N LEU A 303 -25.73 -7.04 7.78
CA LEU A 303 -25.38 -5.71 7.29
C LEU A 303 -26.23 -4.61 7.90
N LEU A 304 -27.49 -4.92 8.25
CA LEU A 304 -28.39 -3.98 8.91
C LEU A 304 -28.01 -3.76 10.38
N GLU A 305 -27.24 -4.66 10.97
CA GLU A 305 -26.85 -4.60 12.39
C GLU A 305 -25.53 -3.86 12.61
N ILE A 306 -24.75 -3.60 11.55
CA ILE A 306 -23.49 -2.85 11.63
C ILE A 306 -23.81 -1.37 11.88
N PRO A 307 -23.50 -0.83 13.08
CA PRO A 307 -23.99 0.50 13.49
C PRO A 307 -23.26 1.65 12.78
N SER A 308 -22.01 1.44 12.41
CA SER A 308 -21.12 2.43 11.80
C SER A 308 -21.10 2.39 10.28
N LEU A 309 -21.86 1.48 9.65
CA LEU A 309 -21.83 1.30 8.21
C LEU A 309 -22.27 2.60 7.52
N LYS A 310 -21.50 3.04 6.53
CA LYS A 310 -21.79 4.24 5.72
C LYS A 310 -21.91 3.90 4.24
N ARG A 311 -21.20 2.86 3.80
CA ARG A 311 -21.09 2.48 2.39
C ARG A 311 -21.15 0.97 2.21
N ALA A 312 -21.89 0.53 1.20
CA ALA A 312 -21.90 -0.85 0.72
C ALA A 312 -21.41 -0.87 -0.74
N GLY A 313 -20.39 -1.67 -1.02
CA GLY A 313 -19.83 -1.84 -2.36
C GLY A 313 -20.52 -2.95 -3.14
N ARG A 314 -19.73 -3.71 -3.89
CA ARG A 314 -20.21 -4.81 -4.71
C ARG A 314 -20.58 -6.02 -3.85
N PHE A 315 -21.76 -6.58 -4.13
CA PHE A 315 -22.22 -7.87 -3.61
C PHE A 315 -22.60 -8.80 -4.77
N ALA A 316 -22.56 -10.11 -4.54
CA ALA A 316 -23.06 -11.09 -5.50
C ALA A 316 -24.56 -10.83 -5.79
N ALA A 317 -24.91 -10.63 -7.05
CA ALA A 317 -26.26 -10.25 -7.43
C ALA A 317 -27.25 -11.42 -7.26
N ASN A 318 -28.14 -11.30 -6.27
CA ASN A 318 -29.28 -12.20 -6.09
C ASN A 318 -30.48 -11.44 -5.45
N PRO A 319 -31.70 -11.99 -5.50
CA PRO A 319 -32.89 -11.28 -5.01
C PRO A 319 -32.82 -10.87 -3.53
N GLU A 320 -32.22 -11.71 -2.69
CA GLU A 320 -32.07 -11.45 -1.25
C GLU A 320 -31.11 -10.29 -0.99
N THR A 321 -29.95 -10.30 -1.66
CA THR A 321 -28.96 -9.22 -1.63
C THR A 321 -29.59 -7.91 -2.06
N ASN A 322 -30.32 -7.88 -3.18
CA ASN A 322 -30.98 -6.68 -3.66
C ASN A 322 -32.01 -6.14 -2.65
N ALA A 323 -32.73 -7.02 -1.95
CA ALA A 323 -33.67 -6.61 -0.91
C ALA A 323 -32.97 -5.97 0.29
N ILE A 324 -31.81 -6.51 0.72
CA ILE A 324 -31.01 -5.93 1.81
C ILE A 324 -30.35 -4.61 1.39
N LEU A 325 -29.74 -4.55 0.19
CA LEU A 325 -29.12 -3.31 -0.31
C LEU A 325 -30.14 -2.17 -0.43
N LYS A 326 -31.37 -2.46 -0.86
CA LYS A 326 -32.46 -1.47 -0.87
C LYS A 326 -32.81 -0.97 0.54
N LYS A 327 -32.82 -1.84 1.54
CA LYS A 327 -33.04 -1.43 2.95
C LYS A 327 -31.88 -0.57 3.47
N LEU A 328 -30.65 -0.85 3.07
CA LEU A 328 -29.48 -0.03 3.40
C LEU A 328 -29.59 1.36 2.76
N GLU A 329 -29.93 1.43 1.48
CA GLU A 329 -30.15 2.71 0.79
C GLU A 329 -31.24 3.55 1.47
N GLN A 330 -32.36 2.93 1.88
CA GLN A 330 -33.43 3.59 2.65
C GLN A 330 -32.95 4.15 4.00
N ARG A 331 -31.86 3.62 4.56
CA ARG A 331 -31.21 4.12 5.78
C ARG A 331 -30.14 5.18 5.52
N GLY A 332 -29.95 5.58 4.27
CA GLY A 332 -28.95 6.56 3.86
C GLY A 332 -27.54 6.00 3.66
N ILE A 333 -27.40 4.67 3.53
CA ILE A 333 -26.13 4.03 3.18
C ILE A 333 -25.86 4.20 1.68
N GLU A 334 -24.68 4.70 1.32
CA GLU A 334 -24.28 4.89 -0.08
C GLU A 334 -23.91 3.53 -0.70
N LEU A 335 -24.51 3.22 -1.87
CA LEU A 335 -24.22 2.03 -2.66
C LEU A 335 -23.21 2.39 -3.78
N ARG A 336 -22.19 1.56 -4.00
CA ARG A 336 -21.15 1.77 -5.03
C ARG A 336 -20.90 0.59 -5.95
#